data_AF-A0A6N9C9Z7-F1
#
_entry.id   AF-A0A6N9C9Z7-F1
#
_cell.length_a   1.000
_cell.length_b   1.000
_cell.length_c   1.000
_cell.angle_alpha   90.00
_cell.angle_beta   90.00
_cell.angle_gamma   90.00
#
_symmetry.space_group_name_H-M   'P 1'
#
loop_
_entity.id
_entity.type
_entity.pdbx_description
1 polymer ?
#
loop_
_entity_poly.entity_id
_entity_poly.type
_entity_poly.pdbx_seq_one_letter_code
_entity_poly.pdbx_strand_id
1 'polypeptide(L)' 'YVTFCVGIGRNASTKGALNMARLGFRVKELMGGLDWWKRDGYPTETG' A
#
# COMPACT_ATOMS: atom_id res chain seq x y z
N TYR A 1 0.69 10.51 1.86
CA TYR A 1 1.33 9.20 2.09
C TYR A 1 0.56 8.10 1.38
N VAL A 2 1.25 7.06 0.89
CA VAL A 2 0.60 5.89 0.30
C VAL A 2 1.05 4.65 1.06
N THR A 3 0.11 3.86 1.54
CA THR A 3 0.38 2.58 2.22
C THR A 3 0.02 1.42 1.31
N PHE A 4 0.90 0.44 1.18
CA PHE A 4 0.68 -0.76 0.38
C PHE A 4 1.13 -2.01 1.16
N CYS A 5 0.57 -3.15 0.81
CA CYS A 5 1.02 -4.46 1.29
C CYS A 5 1.45 -5.32 0.11
N VAL A 6 1.87 -6.57 0.36
CA VAL A 6 2.38 -7.45 -0.70
C VAL A 6 1.29 -7.77 -1.72
N GLY A 7 0.06 -8.09 -1.29
CA GLY A 7 -1.03 -8.47 -2.18
C GLY A 7 -2.42 -8.45 -1.53
N ILE A 8 -3.44 -8.75 -2.34
CA ILE A 8 -4.84 -8.83 -1.90
C ILE A 8 -5.00 -9.97 -0.88
N GLY A 9 -5.63 -9.66 0.27
CA GLY A 9 -5.83 -10.61 1.38
C GLY A 9 -4.99 -10.32 2.63
N ARG A 10 -4.20 -9.24 2.62
CA ARG A 10 -3.45 -8.76 3.79
C ARG A 10 -3.91 -7.37 4.19
N ASN A 11 -4.50 -7.20 5.37
CA ASN A 11 -5.04 -5.91 5.83
C ASN A 11 -4.00 -5.01 6.55
N ALA A 12 -2.70 -5.27 6.36
CA ALA A 12 -1.65 -4.51 7.02
C ALA A 12 -1.57 -3.07 6.51
N SER A 13 -1.75 -2.86 5.20
CA SER A 13 -1.82 -1.54 4.58
C SER A 13 -2.99 -0.73 5.11
N THR A 14 -4.18 -1.33 5.25
CA THR A 14 -5.37 -0.68 5.80
C THR A 14 -5.17 -0.27 7.26
N LYS A 15 -4.58 -1.13 8.10
CA LYS A 15 -4.25 -0.79 9.50
C LYS A 15 -3.22 0.35 9.58
N GLY A 16 -2.21 0.32 8.72
CA GLY A 16 -1.22 1.39 8.62
C GLY A 16 -1.84 2.72 8.19
N ALA A 17 -2.71 2.69 7.17
CA ALA A 17 -3.47 3.86 6.72
C ALA A 17 -4.34 4.44 7.84
N LEU A 18 -5.05 3.60 8.59
CA LEU A 18 -5.88 4.06 9.70
C LEU A 18 -5.05 4.76 10.79
N ASN A 19 -3.90 4.20 11.16
CA ASN A 19 -3.02 4.82 12.15
C ASN A 19 -2.43 6.15 11.66
N MET A 20 -2.02 6.21 10.39
CA MET A 20 -1.53 7.45 9.76
C MET A 20 -2.61 8.52 9.70
N ALA A 21 -3.84 8.15 9.35
CA ALA A 21 -4.99 9.05 9.34
C ALA A 21 -5.30 9.59 10.75
N ARG A 22 -5.21 8.74 11.78
CA ARG A 22 -5.39 9.15 13.19
C ARG A 22 -4.33 10.15 13.67
N LEU A 23 -3.13 10.10 13.12
CA LEU A 23 -2.07 11.08 13.37
C LEU A 23 -2.24 12.38 12.57
N GLY A 24 -3.33 12.53 11.82
CA GLY A 24 -3.63 13.71 11.02
C GLY A 24 -3.01 13.71 9.61
N PHE A 25 -2.36 12.62 9.20
CA PHE A 25 -1.78 12.54 7.86
C PHE A 25 -2.84 12.22 6.82
N ARG A 26 -2.77 12.92 5.67
CA ARG A 26 -3.54 12.54 4.48
C ARG A 26 -2.89 11.33 3.82
N VAL A 27 -3.55 10.19 3.92
CA VAL A 27 -3.06 8.89 3.44
C VAL A 27 -4.03 8.26 2.44
N LYS A 28 -3.49 7.50 1.48
CA LYS A 28 -4.24 6.66 0.55
C LYS A 28 -3.68 5.24 0.61
N GLU A 29 -4.55 4.25 0.44
CA GLU A 29 -4.14 2.86 0.31
C GLU A 29 -3.97 2.50 -1.17
N LEU A 30 -2.86 1.83 -1.51
CA LEU A 30 -2.69 1.23 -2.83
C LEU A 30 -3.38 -0.13 -2.84
N MET A 31 -4.54 -0.20 -3.48
CA MET A 31 -5.24 -1.46 -3.67
C MET A 31 -4.45 -2.40 -4.57
N GLY A 32 -4.50 -3.70 -4.28
CA GLY A 32 -3.74 -4.71 -4.99
C GLY A 32 -2.31 -4.90 -4.47
N GLY A 33 -1.72 -3.88 -3.84
CA GLY A 33 -0.36 -4.00 -3.29
C GLY A 33 0.71 -4.17 -4.36
N LEU A 34 1.90 -4.63 -3.93
CA LEU A 34 3.07 -4.78 -4.81
C LEU A 34 2.86 -5.86 -5.89
N ASP A 35 2.08 -6.90 -5.60
CA ASP A 35 1.78 -7.97 -6.55
C ASP A 35 1.05 -7.45 -7.79
N TRP A 36 0.04 -6.61 -7.59
CA TRP A 36 -0.68 -5.99 -8.69
C TRP A 36 0.12 -4.89 -9.38
N TRP A 37 0.91 -4.13 -8.62
CA TRP A 37 1.87 -3.18 -9.21
C TRP A 37 2.81 -3.85 -10.22
N LYS A 38 3.36 -5.02 -9.86
CA LYS A 38 4.21 -5.81 -10.74
C LYS A 38 3.44 -6.43 -11.92
N ARG A 39 2.22 -6.93 -11.68
CA ARG A 39 1.38 -7.53 -12.74
C ARG A 39 0.96 -6.51 -13.80
N ASP A 40 0.71 -5.27 -13.39
CA ASP A 40 0.35 -4.17 -14.28
C ASP A 40 1.58 -3.58 -15.01
N GLY A 41 2.79 -4.12 -14.75
CA GLY A 41 4.01 -3.76 -15.47
C GLY A 41 4.66 -2.46 -15.01
N TYR A 42 4.31 -1.96 -13.82
CA TYR A 42 4.94 -0.76 -13.29
C TYR A 42 6.37 -1.03 -12.81
N PRO A 43 7.29 -0.03 -12.93
CA PRO A 43 8.68 -0.20 -12.54
C PRO A 43 8.82 -0.46 -11.04
N THR A 44 9.75 -1.34 -10.68
CA THR A 44 10.15 -1.60 -9.30
C THR A 44 11.67 -1.58 -9.21
N GLU A 45 12.20 -1.06 -8.11
CA GLU A 45 13.62 -1.13 -7.81
C GLU A 45 13.90 -2.35 -6.93
N THR A 46 15.01 -3.03 -7.18
CA THR A 46 15.58 -4.05 -6.29
C THR A 46 16.79 -3.46 -5.60
N GLY A 47 16.77 -3.45 -4.27
CA GLY A 47 17.91 -3.08 -3.43
C GLY A 47 18.90 -4.22 -3.26
#